data_AF-A8HTX7-F1
#
_entry.id   AF-A8HTX7-F1
#
_cell.length_a   1.000
_cell.length_b   1.000
_cell.length_c   1.000
_cell.angle_alpha   90.00
_cell.angle_beta   90.00
_cell.angle_gamma   90.00
#
_symmetry.space_group_name_H-M   'P 1'
#
loop_
_entity.id
_entity.type
_entity.pdbx_description
1 polymer ?
#
loop_
_entity_poly.entity_id
_entity_poly.type
_entity_poly.pdbx_seq_one_letter_code
_entity_poly.pdbx_strand_id
1 'polypeptide(L)'
;MASGLLRSLGVLSRNCAGSVQEGAVRAFATGAAPSKKDVLYNLSNPDPDAEASVKAYLTSLYKGAKLEPTTADDSLELTSKIEKKYKAAAIVEYGLQTISVPLGYSKSDLAPVKRYAAELRSLAKQAGFEDPATEVSKRLGATAATADSVKELLSKNQSLMSADLYAALSEAVQQVENATNATLTLDGASPAYKQFAAKVEAIAKAHGIPAKLLVDVKKGAADEATSDALAKEYARWQQHAAVKDAIAELEALKAEATAVLDKHLGKTAEQVRSEQAAVLAAAIKKAEAAKGAPWAAAFLEDVKKVQWFDACVAENPAVGPKVTA
;
A
#
# COMPACT_ATOMS: atom_id res chain seq x y z
N MET A 1 0.98 -5.27 -11.24
CA MET A 1 1.47 -5.98 -10.03
C MET A 1 1.08 -5.26 -8.73
N ALA A 2 0.27 -4.20 -8.76
CA ALA A 2 -0.29 -3.54 -7.57
C ALA A 2 -1.37 -4.34 -6.80
N SER A 3 -2.06 -5.30 -7.44
CA SER A 3 -3.05 -6.15 -6.75
C SER A 3 -2.42 -7.02 -5.64
N GLY A 4 -1.11 -7.29 -5.71
CA GLY A 4 -0.36 -8.00 -4.67
C GLY A 4 0.13 -7.10 -3.53
N LEU A 5 0.40 -5.82 -3.80
CA LEU A 5 0.96 -4.90 -2.80
C LEU A 5 -0.11 -4.48 -1.77
N LEU A 6 -1.33 -4.21 -2.22
CA LEU A 6 -2.46 -3.90 -1.32
C LEU A 6 -3.03 -5.14 -0.61
N ARG A 7 -2.99 -6.32 -1.24
CA ARG A 7 -3.32 -7.59 -0.56
C ARG A 7 -2.28 -7.99 0.48
N SER A 8 -0.99 -7.66 0.28
CA SER A 8 0.07 -7.94 1.25
C SER A 8 0.06 -7.01 2.49
N LEU A 9 -0.66 -5.89 2.41
CA LEU A 9 -0.89 -4.97 3.52
C LEU A 9 -2.13 -5.30 4.35
N GLY A 10 -2.91 -6.32 3.99
CA GLY A 10 -4.06 -6.77 4.78
C GLY A 10 -5.26 -5.79 4.81
N VAL A 11 -5.26 -4.76 3.96
CA VAL A 11 -6.28 -3.69 3.99
C VAL A 11 -7.55 -4.06 3.20
N LEU A 12 -7.52 -5.11 2.36
CA LEU A 12 -8.70 -5.56 1.61
C LEU A 12 -8.87 -7.08 1.71
N SER A 13 -9.54 -7.54 2.77
CA SER A 13 -10.10 -8.89 2.85
C SER A 13 -11.55 -8.89 2.36
N ARG A 14 -11.85 -9.66 1.31
CA ARG A 14 -13.22 -9.94 0.85
C ARG A 14 -13.83 -11.10 1.66
N ASN A 15 -14.99 -10.80 2.23
CA ASN A 15 -16.07 -11.67 2.73
C ASN A 15 -15.94 -12.37 4.10
N CYS A 16 -16.74 -11.83 5.03
CA CYS A 16 -17.66 -12.45 5.98
C CYS A 16 -17.22 -13.61 6.90
N ALA A 17 -17.40 -13.35 8.21
CA ALA A 17 -17.62 -14.28 9.31
C ALA A 17 -16.46 -15.21 9.71
N GLY A 18 -16.05 -15.10 10.98
CA GLY A 18 -15.17 -16.05 11.64
C GLY A 18 -13.86 -15.43 12.10
N SER A 19 -13.84 -15.07 13.39
CA SER A 19 -12.71 -15.09 14.34
C SER A 19 -11.27 -14.89 13.83
N VAL A 20 -10.57 -14.01 14.56
CA VAL A 20 -9.12 -13.75 14.54
C VAL A 20 -8.65 -12.72 13.50
N GLN A 21 -9.03 -11.46 13.74
CA GLN A 21 -8.26 -10.30 13.28
C GLN A 21 -8.22 -9.29 14.42
N GLU A 22 -7.18 -9.38 15.26
CA GLU A 22 -6.72 -8.25 16.05
C GLU A 22 -6.24 -7.19 15.06
N GLY A 23 -7.17 -6.29 14.72
CA GLY A 23 -6.91 -5.20 13.81
C GLY A 23 -5.78 -4.34 14.36
N ALA A 24 -4.85 -3.99 13.48
CA ALA A 24 -3.98 -2.85 13.63
C ALA A 24 -4.87 -1.61 13.72
N VAL A 25 -5.25 -1.28 14.95
CA VAL A 25 -6.36 -0.38 15.21
C VAL A 25 -5.79 0.88 15.85
N ARG A 26 -6.09 1.99 15.16
CA ARG A 26 -5.81 3.38 15.49
C ARG A 26 -5.90 3.61 17.00
N ALA A 27 -4.73 3.78 17.61
CA ALA A 27 -4.58 4.27 18.96
C ALA A 27 -3.28 5.06 19.03
N PHE A 28 -3.32 6.33 18.62
CA PHE A 28 -2.60 7.30 19.44
C PHE A 28 -3.29 7.20 20.79
N ALA A 29 -2.56 6.72 21.80
CA ALA A 29 -3.06 6.64 23.15
C ALA A 29 -3.59 8.03 23.53
N THR A 30 -4.90 8.20 23.52
CA THR A 30 -5.60 9.38 24.02
C THR A 30 -5.47 9.38 25.54
N GLY A 31 -4.26 9.66 26.03
CA GLY A 31 -3.94 9.65 27.46
C GLY A 31 -2.44 9.59 27.79
N ALA A 32 -1.57 9.11 26.89
CA ALA A 32 -0.12 9.15 27.09
C ALA A 32 0.49 10.16 26.11
N ALA A 33 1.38 11.03 26.61
CA ALA A 33 2.15 11.92 25.73
C ALA A 33 2.89 11.08 24.68
N PRO A 34 2.94 11.52 23.41
CA PRO A 34 3.62 10.77 22.35
C PRO A 34 5.09 10.59 22.73
N SER A 35 5.63 9.39 22.58
CA SER A 35 7.05 9.16 22.80
C SER A 35 7.87 9.93 21.75
N LYS A 36 9.14 10.24 22.03
CA LYS A 36 10.03 10.87 21.04
C LYS A 36 10.06 10.10 19.71
N LYS A 37 10.01 8.76 19.76
CA LYS A 37 10.00 7.90 18.58
C LYS A 37 8.70 8.06 17.77
N ASP A 38 7.55 8.17 18.43
CA ASP A 38 6.27 8.45 17.77
C ASP A 38 6.28 9.79 17.06
N VAL A 39 6.82 10.82 17.70
CA VAL A 39 6.95 12.16 17.11
C VAL A 39 7.84 12.12 15.87
N LEU A 40 8.97 11.41 15.91
CA LEU A 40 9.88 11.29 14.75
C LEU A 40 9.20 10.63 13.54
N TYR A 41 8.38 9.59 13.74
CA TYR A 41 7.60 9.00 12.66
C TYR A 41 6.46 9.91 12.18
N ASN A 42 5.92 10.75 13.07
CA ASN A 42 4.81 11.63 12.78
C ASN A 42 5.19 12.97 12.15
N LEU A 43 6.49 13.33 12.10
CA LEU A 43 6.95 14.59 11.50
C LEU A 43 6.46 14.78 10.05
N SER A 44 6.33 13.68 9.31
CA SER A 44 5.88 13.68 7.91
C SER A 44 4.48 13.06 7.74
N ASN A 45 3.77 12.78 8.83
CA ASN A 45 2.46 12.13 8.81
C ASN A 45 1.37 13.15 8.43
N PRO A 46 0.55 12.89 7.40
CA PRO A 46 -0.51 13.81 6.97
C PRO A 46 -1.73 13.84 7.92
N ASP A 47 -1.77 13.02 8.97
CA ASP A 47 -2.85 13.01 9.97
C ASP A 47 -2.83 14.30 10.82
N PRO A 48 -3.91 15.12 10.81
CA PRO A 48 -4.02 16.32 11.64
C PRO A 48 -3.84 16.04 13.13
N ASP A 49 -4.26 14.86 13.62
CA ASP A 49 -4.05 14.47 15.01
C ASP A 49 -2.57 14.21 15.29
N ALA A 50 -1.85 13.64 14.32
CA ALA A 50 -0.40 13.47 14.39
C ALA A 50 0.32 14.83 14.34
N GLU A 51 -0.12 15.76 13.49
CA GLU A 51 0.42 17.12 13.42
C GLU A 51 0.19 17.89 14.74
N ALA A 52 -1.02 17.80 15.30
CA ALA A 52 -1.34 18.39 16.60
C ALA A 52 -0.47 17.82 17.72
N SER A 53 -0.26 16.50 17.71
CA SER A 53 0.61 15.80 18.65
C SER A 53 2.07 16.25 18.55
N VAL A 54 2.60 16.39 17.32
CA VAL A 54 3.94 16.93 17.05
C VAL A 54 4.05 18.38 17.55
N LYS A 55 3.07 19.24 17.23
CA LYS A 55 3.03 20.64 17.68
C LYS A 55 2.99 20.75 19.21
N ALA A 56 2.20 19.91 19.87
CA ALA A 56 2.13 19.87 21.33
C ALA A 56 3.48 19.47 21.95
N TYR A 57 4.15 18.45 21.39
CA TYR A 57 5.48 18.03 21.81
C TYR A 57 6.54 19.13 21.61
N LEU A 58 6.57 19.76 20.44
CA LEU A 58 7.49 20.87 20.15
C LEU A 58 7.24 22.08 21.06
N THR A 59 5.98 22.39 21.35
CA THR A 59 5.60 23.46 22.29
C THR A 59 6.09 23.15 23.71
N SER A 60 6.03 21.89 24.15
CA SER A 60 6.56 21.44 25.45
C SER A 60 8.08 21.61 25.53
N LEU A 61 8.82 21.22 24.47
CA LEU A 61 10.26 21.44 24.38
C LEU A 61 10.62 22.92 24.42
N TYR A 62 9.87 23.76 23.68
CA TYR A 62 10.06 25.22 23.70
C TYR A 62 9.85 25.82 25.10
N LYS A 63 8.90 25.27 25.86
CA LYS A 63 8.62 25.65 27.26
C LYS A 63 9.63 25.09 28.27
N GLY A 64 10.70 24.41 27.81
CA GLY A 64 11.81 23.97 28.65
C GLY A 64 11.80 22.49 29.02
N ALA A 65 10.94 21.66 28.41
CA ALA A 65 11.04 20.21 28.58
C ALA A 65 12.35 19.67 27.99
N LYS A 66 12.97 18.68 28.64
CA LYS A 66 14.20 18.05 28.15
C LYS A 66 13.87 17.04 27.07
N LEU A 67 14.66 17.04 25.99
CA LEU A 67 14.58 16.03 24.94
C LEU A 67 15.00 14.67 25.51
N GLU A 68 14.14 13.66 25.38
CA GLU A 68 14.51 12.29 25.75
C GLU A 68 15.70 11.79 24.90
N PRO A 69 16.66 11.05 25.48
CA PRO A 69 17.73 10.44 24.71
C PRO A 69 17.16 9.36 23.77
N THR A 70 17.70 9.25 22.56
CA THR A 70 17.29 8.19 21.65
C THR A 70 17.92 6.88 22.14
N THR A 71 17.12 5.93 22.59
CA THR A 71 17.59 4.57 22.90
C THR A 71 17.84 3.83 21.60
N ALA A 72 19.12 3.57 21.29
CA ALA A 72 19.52 2.70 20.20
C ALA A 72 19.30 1.24 20.62
N ASP A 73 18.05 0.79 20.64
CA ASP A 73 17.72 -0.62 20.85
C ASP A 73 17.74 -1.38 19.50
N ASP A 74 18.88 -1.29 18.83
CA ASP A 74 19.18 -2.05 17.60
C ASP A 74 19.41 -3.55 17.89
N SER A 75 19.33 -3.96 19.17
CA SER A 75 19.56 -5.32 19.66
C SER A 75 18.52 -6.35 19.18
N LEU A 76 17.38 -5.91 18.64
CA LEU A 76 16.30 -6.76 18.14
C LEU A 76 15.81 -6.30 16.76
N GLU A 77 16.56 -6.60 15.70
CA GLU A 77 16.20 -6.24 14.32
C GLU A 77 14.77 -6.62 13.92
N LEU A 78 14.28 -7.77 14.39
CA LEU A 78 12.92 -8.24 14.10
C LEU A 78 11.87 -7.32 14.72
N THR A 79 12.04 -6.94 15.99
CA THR A 79 11.14 -6.02 16.70
C THR A 79 11.12 -4.67 16.02
N SER A 80 12.29 -4.14 15.63
CA SER A 80 12.41 -2.88 14.89
C SER A 80 11.72 -2.93 13.52
N LYS A 81 11.88 -4.03 12.76
CA LYS A 81 11.19 -4.23 11.48
C LYS A 81 9.67 -4.30 11.63
N ILE A 82 9.18 -5.03 12.64
CA ILE A 82 7.75 -5.13 12.95
C ILE A 82 7.19 -3.75 13.32
N GLU A 83 7.87 -3.04 14.22
CA GLU A 83 7.44 -1.71 14.65
C GLU A 83 7.40 -0.72 13.48
N LYS A 84 8.45 -0.66 12.65
CA LYS A 84 8.48 0.18 11.44
C LYS A 84 7.30 -0.12 10.52
N LYS A 85 6.94 -1.39 10.36
CA LYS A 85 5.78 -1.81 9.56
C LYS A 85 4.47 -1.28 10.14
N TYR A 86 4.23 -1.41 11.45
CA TYR A 86 2.99 -0.92 12.08
C TYR A 86 2.89 0.61 12.09
N LYS A 87 4.01 1.32 12.27
CA LYS A 87 4.04 2.78 12.15
C LYS A 87 3.74 3.25 10.73
N ALA A 88 4.39 2.63 9.73
CA ALA A 88 4.09 2.91 8.33
C ALA A 88 2.63 2.61 7.98
N ALA A 89 2.06 1.52 8.51
CA ALA A 89 0.65 1.18 8.31
C ALA A 89 -0.30 2.25 8.87
N ALA A 90 -0.02 2.81 10.04
CA ALA A 90 -0.84 3.89 10.61
C ALA A 90 -0.85 5.15 9.72
N ILE A 91 0.31 5.51 9.15
CA ILE A 91 0.44 6.64 8.22
C ILE A 91 -0.32 6.36 6.92
N VAL A 92 -0.13 5.17 6.34
CA VAL A 92 -0.78 4.76 5.09
C VAL A 92 -2.30 4.68 5.26
N GLU A 93 -2.79 4.07 6.33
CA GLU A 93 -4.23 3.90 6.58
C GLU A 93 -4.97 5.24 6.59
N TYR A 94 -4.46 6.23 7.33
CA TYR A 94 -5.07 7.56 7.32
C TYR A 94 -4.93 8.24 5.97
N GLY A 95 -3.72 8.26 5.41
CA GLY A 95 -3.46 8.96 4.16
C GLY A 95 -4.28 8.42 2.99
N LEU A 96 -4.52 7.11 2.92
CA LEU A 96 -5.37 6.51 1.89
C LEU A 96 -6.80 7.07 1.92
N GLN A 97 -7.34 7.34 3.10
CA GLN A 97 -8.68 7.91 3.27
C GLN A 97 -8.76 9.37 2.79
N THR A 98 -7.62 10.06 2.65
CA THR A 98 -7.54 11.45 2.17
C THR A 98 -7.35 11.56 0.65
N ILE A 99 -6.98 10.47 -0.02
CA ILE A 99 -6.74 10.46 -1.47
C ILE A 99 -8.05 10.19 -2.21
N SER A 100 -8.45 11.13 -3.07
CA SER A 100 -9.64 10.97 -3.91
C SER A 100 -9.45 9.88 -4.97
N VAL A 101 -10.36 8.91 -5.03
CA VAL A 101 -10.36 7.83 -6.03
C VAL A 101 -11.05 8.30 -7.32
N PRO A 102 -10.36 8.41 -8.47
CA PRO A 102 -10.94 8.95 -9.70
C PRO A 102 -11.77 7.90 -10.47
N LEU A 103 -12.87 7.39 -9.90
CA LEU A 103 -13.70 6.34 -10.51
C LEU A 103 -14.36 6.73 -11.85
N GLY A 104 -14.54 8.04 -12.09
CA GLY A 104 -15.14 8.59 -13.32
C GLY A 104 -14.15 9.04 -14.38
N TYR A 105 -12.87 8.64 -14.29
CA TYR A 105 -11.85 9.07 -15.26
C TYR A 105 -12.19 8.65 -16.71
N SER A 106 -11.74 9.45 -17.68
CA SER A 106 -11.88 9.12 -19.11
C SER A 106 -10.63 8.42 -19.62
N LYS A 107 -10.80 7.43 -20.52
CA LYS A 107 -9.65 6.83 -21.23
C LYS A 107 -8.91 7.83 -22.13
N SER A 108 -9.58 8.92 -22.54
CA SER A 108 -8.96 10.01 -23.29
C SER A 108 -8.16 10.99 -22.42
N ASP A 109 -8.39 11.01 -21.10
CA ASP A 109 -7.66 11.85 -20.14
C ASP A 109 -7.26 11.06 -18.89
N LEU A 110 -5.98 10.67 -18.86
CA LEU A 110 -5.38 9.93 -17.74
C LEU A 110 -4.77 10.85 -16.67
N ALA A 111 -4.93 12.17 -16.75
CA ALA A 111 -4.39 13.08 -15.73
C ALA A 111 -4.90 12.77 -14.31
N PRO A 112 -6.20 12.48 -14.07
CA PRO A 112 -6.69 12.10 -12.75
C PRO A 112 -6.04 10.81 -12.22
N VAL A 113 -5.82 9.82 -13.10
CA VAL A 113 -5.17 8.55 -12.73
C VAL A 113 -3.70 8.76 -12.40
N LYS A 114 -3.00 9.60 -13.18
CA LYS A 114 -1.61 9.99 -12.88
C LYS A 114 -1.51 10.70 -11.53
N ARG A 115 -2.46 11.58 -11.21
CA ARG A 115 -2.54 12.26 -9.91
C ARG A 115 -2.71 11.26 -8.77
N TYR A 116 -3.70 10.38 -8.89
CA TYR A 116 -3.95 9.32 -7.92
C TYR A 116 -2.69 8.44 -7.66
N ALA A 117 -2.04 7.97 -8.72
CA ALA A 117 -0.80 7.18 -8.59
C ALA A 117 0.36 7.98 -7.97
N ALA A 118 0.43 9.29 -8.21
CA ALA A 118 1.43 10.17 -7.59
C ALA A 118 1.13 10.42 -6.10
N GLU A 119 -0.13 10.65 -5.74
CA GLU A 119 -0.58 10.80 -4.34
C GLU A 119 -0.28 9.54 -3.52
N LEU A 120 -0.54 8.34 -4.07
CA LEU A 120 -0.17 7.07 -3.43
C LEU A 120 1.35 6.93 -3.21
N ARG A 121 2.17 7.32 -4.19
CA ARG A 121 3.64 7.30 -4.04
C ARG A 121 4.12 8.31 -3.00
N SER A 122 3.52 9.51 -2.97
CA SER A 122 3.83 10.54 -1.97
C SER A 122 3.51 10.04 -0.57
N LEU A 123 2.35 9.41 -0.39
CA LEU A 123 1.96 8.79 0.88
C LEU A 123 2.91 7.68 1.31
N ALA A 124 3.31 6.79 0.38
CA ALA A 124 4.28 5.75 0.68
C ALA A 124 5.63 6.33 1.15
N LYS A 125 6.10 7.41 0.50
CA LYS A 125 7.31 8.13 0.92
C LYS A 125 7.17 8.76 2.30
N GLN A 126 6.03 9.36 2.61
CA GLN A 126 5.72 9.89 3.95
C GLN A 126 5.74 8.79 5.01
N ALA A 127 5.28 7.59 4.68
CA ALA A 127 5.33 6.41 5.53
C ALA A 127 6.72 5.75 5.64
N GLY A 128 7.73 6.28 4.94
CA GLY A 128 9.12 5.81 5.00
C GLY A 128 9.44 4.63 4.08
N PHE A 129 8.60 4.37 3.07
CA PHE A 129 8.91 3.47 1.96
C PHE A 129 9.73 4.19 0.88
N GLU A 130 10.61 3.44 0.21
CA GLU A 130 11.30 3.88 -0.99
C GLU A 130 10.41 3.73 -2.25
N ASP A 131 10.99 3.98 -3.43
CA ASP A 131 10.30 3.69 -4.68
C ASP A 131 9.87 2.20 -4.74
N PRO A 132 8.64 1.89 -5.20
CA PRO A 132 8.12 0.52 -5.22
C PRO A 132 9.03 -0.49 -5.92
N ALA A 133 9.73 -0.10 -6.99
CA ALA A 133 10.65 -1.01 -7.68
C ALA A 133 11.85 -1.37 -6.79
N THR A 134 12.31 -0.42 -5.97
CA THR A 134 13.41 -0.63 -5.03
C THR A 134 12.98 -1.50 -3.85
N GLU A 135 11.81 -1.23 -3.26
CA GLU A 135 11.25 -2.06 -2.17
C GLU A 135 11.05 -3.51 -2.60
N VAL A 136 10.45 -3.74 -3.77
CA VAL A 136 10.28 -5.08 -4.33
C VAL A 136 11.63 -5.71 -4.65
N SER A 137 12.58 -4.96 -5.23
CA SER A 137 13.93 -5.47 -5.51
C SER A 137 14.66 -5.93 -4.26
N LYS A 138 14.55 -5.20 -3.14
CA LYS A 138 15.13 -5.61 -1.84
C LYS A 138 14.52 -6.92 -1.35
N ARG A 139 13.20 -7.06 -1.44
CA ARG A 139 12.51 -8.30 -1.05
C ARG A 139 12.92 -9.49 -1.94
N LEU A 140 13.00 -9.29 -3.25
CA LEU A 140 13.47 -10.31 -4.19
C LEU A 140 14.93 -10.68 -3.92
N GLY A 141 15.80 -9.70 -3.66
CA GLY A 141 17.21 -9.93 -3.35
C GLY A 141 17.43 -10.69 -2.04
N ALA A 142 16.65 -10.38 -1.00
CA ALA A 142 16.69 -11.11 0.27
C ALA A 142 16.28 -12.59 0.09
N THR A 143 15.24 -12.85 -0.72
CA THR A 143 14.85 -14.22 -1.07
C THR A 143 15.93 -14.93 -1.89
N ALA A 144 16.52 -14.24 -2.88
CA ALA A 144 17.55 -14.80 -3.75
C ALA A 144 18.84 -15.16 -3.00
N ALA A 145 19.20 -14.41 -1.97
CA ALA A 145 20.37 -14.70 -1.14
C ALA A 145 20.28 -16.03 -0.37
N THR A 146 19.07 -16.62 -0.26
CA THR A 146 18.81 -17.84 0.52
C THR A 146 18.13 -18.94 -0.29
N ALA A 147 18.08 -18.80 -1.62
CA ALA A 147 17.48 -19.79 -2.51
C ALA A 147 18.59 -20.62 -3.16
N ASP A 148 18.45 -21.94 -3.14
CA ASP A 148 19.43 -22.87 -3.72
C ASP A 148 19.14 -23.15 -5.21
N SER A 149 17.92 -22.83 -5.67
CA SER A 149 17.48 -23.06 -7.04
C SER A 149 16.57 -21.95 -7.57
N VAL A 150 16.45 -21.86 -8.89
CA VAL A 150 15.51 -20.94 -9.55
C VAL A 150 14.06 -21.31 -9.18
N LYS A 151 13.74 -22.60 -9.06
CA LYS A 151 12.41 -23.07 -8.66
C LYS A 151 12.03 -22.57 -7.27
N GLU A 152 12.93 -22.69 -6.30
CA GLU A 152 12.74 -22.19 -4.94
C GLU A 152 12.57 -20.67 -4.91
N LEU A 153 13.41 -19.94 -5.67
CA LEU A 153 13.32 -18.49 -5.80
C LEU A 153 11.94 -18.06 -6.31
N LEU A 154 11.41 -18.74 -7.33
CA LEU A 154 10.09 -18.45 -7.89
C LEU A 154 8.99 -18.74 -6.87
N SER A 155 9.01 -19.91 -6.22
CA SER A 155 7.98 -20.29 -5.25
C SER A 155 7.93 -19.35 -4.05
N LYS A 156 9.08 -18.95 -3.48
CA LYS A 156 9.13 -17.99 -2.36
C LYS A 156 8.63 -16.59 -2.74
N ASN A 157 8.67 -16.22 -4.01
CA ASN A 157 8.26 -14.90 -4.51
C ASN A 157 6.92 -14.92 -5.26
N GLN A 158 6.19 -16.03 -5.28
CA GLN A 158 4.92 -16.18 -6.02
C GLN A 158 3.93 -15.05 -5.73
N SER A 159 3.84 -14.61 -4.47
CA SER A 159 2.91 -13.54 -4.04
C SER A 159 3.23 -12.15 -4.61
N LEU A 160 4.43 -11.95 -5.16
CA LEU A 160 4.89 -10.67 -5.71
C LEU A 160 4.68 -10.55 -7.22
N MET A 161 4.26 -11.64 -7.87
CA MET A 161 4.14 -11.75 -9.32
C MET A 161 2.68 -11.95 -9.68
N SER A 162 2.30 -11.63 -10.93
CA SER A 162 0.99 -12.07 -11.43
C SER A 162 0.99 -13.59 -11.60
N ALA A 163 -0.18 -14.22 -11.44
CA ALA A 163 -0.33 -15.66 -11.60
C ALA A 163 0.16 -16.14 -12.97
N ASP A 164 -0.16 -15.39 -14.03
CA ASP A 164 0.26 -15.72 -15.40
C ASP A 164 1.78 -15.67 -15.57
N LEU A 165 2.44 -14.65 -15.00
CA LEU A 165 3.89 -14.51 -15.07
C LEU A 165 4.58 -15.62 -14.28
N TYR A 166 4.06 -15.94 -13.09
CA TYR A 166 4.56 -17.05 -12.28
C TYR A 166 4.42 -18.39 -13.01
N ALA A 167 3.27 -18.65 -13.62
CA ALA A 167 3.01 -19.86 -14.38
C ALA A 167 3.97 -19.99 -15.58
N ALA A 168 4.13 -18.93 -16.38
CA ALA A 168 5.04 -18.92 -17.52
C ALA A 168 6.51 -19.15 -17.12
N LEU A 169 6.97 -18.54 -16.02
CA LEU A 169 8.33 -18.73 -15.52
C LEU A 169 8.53 -20.13 -14.94
N SER A 170 7.54 -20.67 -14.22
CA SER A 170 7.58 -22.02 -13.68
C SER A 170 7.63 -23.06 -14.81
N GLU A 171 6.88 -22.85 -15.89
CA GLU A 171 6.95 -23.68 -17.09
C GLU A 171 8.33 -23.60 -17.75
N ALA A 172 8.91 -22.40 -17.87
CA ALA A 172 10.25 -22.24 -18.41
C ALA A 172 11.32 -22.96 -17.59
N VAL A 173 11.23 -22.93 -16.26
CA VAL A 173 12.09 -23.73 -15.38
C VAL A 173 11.92 -25.21 -15.69
N GLN A 174 10.68 -25.72 -15.69
CA GLN A 174 10.41 -27.13 -15.94
C GLN A 174 10.92 -27.60 -17.30
N GLN A 175 10.75 -26.79 -18.35
CA GLN A 175 11.24 -27.11 -19.69
C GLN A 175 12.77 -27.21 -19.74
N VAL A 176 13.49 -26.34 -19.02
CA VAL A 176 14.95 -26.37 -18.97
C VAL A 176 15.44 -27.55 -18.14
N GLU A 177 14.87 -27.77 -16.95
CA GLU A 177 15.23 -28.90 -16.08
C GLU A 177 14.99 -30.25 -16.78
N ASN A 178 13.88 -30.39 -17.52
CA ASN A 178 13.59 -31.58 -18.32
C ASN A 178 14.59 -31.76 -19.48
N ALA A 179 15.06 -30.68 -20.09
CA ALA A 179 16.01 -30.76 -21.20
C ALA A 179 17.43 -31.10 -20.72
N THR A 180 17.81 -30.67 -19.52
CA THR A 180 19.16 -30.86 -18.97
C THR A 180 19.26 -32.03 -17.99
N ASN A 181 18.13 -32.59 -17.54
CA ASN A 181 18.03 -33.57 -16.47
C ASN A 181 18.73 -33.12 -15.17
N ALA A 182 18.74 -31.81 -14.90
CA ALA A 182 19.41 -31.22 -13.75
C ALA A 182 18.61 -30.06 -13.18
N THR A 183 18.70 -29.86 -11.86
CA THR A 183 18.09 -28.71 -11.17
C THR A 183 18.73 -27.42 -11.64
N LEU A 184 17.89 -26.41 -11.89
CA LEU A 184 18.36 -25.11 -12.35
C LEU A 184 18.87 -24.26 -11.17
N THR A 185 20.18 -24.05 -11.12
CA THR A 185 20.90 -23.26 -10.11
C THR A 185 20.94 -21.77 -10.45
N LEU A 186 21.17 -20.90 -9.45
CA LEU A 186 21.27 -19.45 -9.59
C LEU A 186 22.71 -18.98 -9.88
N ASP A 187 23.43 -19.65 -10.78
CA ASP A 187 24.87 -19.41 -11.00
C ASP A 187 25.19 -18.33 -12.04
N GLY A 188 24.22 -17.90 -12.84
CA GLY A 188 24.40 -16.87 -13.88
C GLY A 188 25.24 -17.28 -15.10
N ALA A 189 25.98 -18.38 -15.03
CA ALA A 189 27.03 -18.72 -15.99
C ALA A 189 26.77 -20.03 -16.74
N SER A 190 26.03 -20.97 -16.12
CA SER A 190 25.80 -22.29 -16.68
C SER A 190 25.02 -22.21 -18.01
N PRO A 191 25.26 -23.14 -18.95
CA PRO A 191 24.48 -23.22 -20.18
C PRO A 191 22.97 -23.34 -19.93
N ALA A 192 22.58 -24.11 -18.91
CA ALA A 192 21.19 -24.26 -18.49
C ALA A 192 20.60 -22.91 -18.03
N TYR A 193 21.33 -22.15 -17.21
CA TYR A 193 20.89 -20.82 -16.79
C TYR A 193 20.78 -19.84 -17.97
N LYS A 194 21.72 -19.86 -18.92
CA LYS A 194 21.64 -19.02 -20.13
C LYS A 194 20.44 -19.38 -21.01
N GLN A 195 20.12 -20.67 -21.15
CA GLN A 195 18.92 -21.12 -21.85
C GLN A 195 17.64 -20.66 -21.14
N PHE A 196 17.60 -20.76 -19.82
CA PHE A 196 16.50 -20.23 -19.02
C PHE A 196 16.38 -18.71 -19.16
N ALA A 197 17.46 -17.95 -19.05
CA ALA A 197 17.47 -16.50 -19.21
C ALA A 197 16.92 -16.05 -20.57
N ALA A 198 17.26 -16.75 -21.66
CA ALA A 198 16.70 -16.48 -22.98
C ALA A 198 15.18 -16.71 -23.03
N LYS A 199 14.66 -17.76 -22.37
CA LYS A 199 13.22 -17.97 -22.22
C LYS A 199 12.56 -16.87 -21.39
N VAL A 200 13.21 -16.41 -20.31
CA VAL A 200 12.74 -15.30 -19.47
C VAL A 200 12.63 -14.01 -20.27
N GLU A 201 13.60 -13.70 -21.14
CA GLU A 201 13.52 -12.52 -22.02
C GLU A 201 12.33 -12.60 -22.99
N ALA A 202 12.06 -13.79 -23.56
CA ALA A 202 10.90 -14.00 -24.42
C ALA A 202 9.58 -13.84 -23.65
N ILE A 203 9.50 -14.39 -22.44
CA ILE A 203 8.34 -14.22 -21.54
C ILE A 203 8.16 -12.76 -21.18
N ALA A 204 9.21 -12.06 -20.77
CA ALA A 204 9.17 -10.64 -20.45
C ALA A 204 8.60 -9.82 -21.62
N LYS A 205 9.06 -10.08 -22.84
CA LYS A 205 8.53 -9.45 -24.06
C LYS A 205 7.04 -9.74 -24.25
N ALA A 206 6.60 -10.98 -24.07
CA ALA A 206 5.18 -11.36 -24.19
C ALA A 206 4.28 -10.65 -23.15
N HIS A 207 4.82 -10.38 -21.95
CA HIS A 207 4.14 -9.62 -20.90
C HIS A 207 4.30 -8.10 -21.00
N GLY A 208 4.96 -7.58 -22.05
CA GLY A 208 5.21 -6.15 -22.24
C GLY A 208 6.21 -5.54 -21.25
N ILE A 209 7.13 -6.35 -20.72
CA ILE A 209 8.20 -5.95 -19.80
C ILE A 209 9.48 -5.73 -20.62
N PRO A 210 10.07 -4.52 -20.60
CA PRO A 210 11.28 -4.21 -21.37
C PRO A 210 12.53 -4.73 -20.65
N ALA A 211 12.72 -6.06 -20.63
CA ALA A 211 13.80 -6.71 -19.88
C ALA A 211 15.19 -6.12 -20.16
N LYS A 212 15.50 -5.80 -21.42
CA LYS A 212 16.76 -5.17 -21.80
C LYS A 212 16.98 -3.82 -21.10
N LEU A 213 16.00 -2.92 -21.16
CA LEU A 213 16.07 -1.63 -20.46
C LEU A 213 16.29 -1.82 -18.95
N LEU A 214 15.57 -2.76 -18.33
CA LEU A 214 15.68 -3.02 -16.90
C LEU A 214 17.08 -3.53 -16.50
N VAL A 215 17.67 -4.41 -17.33
CA VAL A 215 19.02 -4.92 -17.14
C VAL A 215 20.05 -3.82 -17.36
N ASP A 216 19.92 -3.02 -18.43
CA ASP A 216 20.88 -1.96 -18.77
C ASP A 216 20.90 -0.85 -17.70
N VAL A 217 19.73 -0.47 -17.17
CA VAL A 217 19.62 0.47 -16.04
C VAL A 217 20.31 -0.07 -14.78
N LYS A 218 20.21 -1.38 -14.50
CA LYS A 218 20.85 -1.99 -13.34
C LYS A 218 22.35 -2.17 -13.50
N LYS A 219 22.83 -2.42 -14.71
CA LYS A 219 24.27 -2.47 -15.02
C LYS A 219 24.92 -1.08 -14.91
N GLY A 220 24.14 -0.05 -15.24
CA GLY A 220 24.66 1.31 -15.39
C GLY A 220 25.44 1.49 -16.70
N ALA A 221 25.64 2.74 -17.09
CA ALA A 221 26.48 3.11 -18.22
C ALA A 221 27.73 3.85 -17.72
N ALA A 222 28.85 3.70 -18.43
CA ALA A 222 30.09 4.39 -18.09
C ALA A 222 30.05 5.87 -18.47
N ASP A 223 29.32 6.22 -19.54
CA ASP A 223 29.14 7.60 -19.97
C ASP A 223 27.82 8.20 -19.44
N GLU A 224 27.90 9.48 -19.06
CA GLU A 224 26.80 10.20 -18.40
C GLU A 224 25.59 10.38 -19.32
N ALA A 225 25.81 10.58 -20.63
CA ALA A 225 24.73 10.77 -21.60
C ALA A 225 23.87 9.52 -21.77
N THR A 226 24.48 8.35 -21.89
CA THR A 226 23.77 7.07 -21.95
C THR A 226 23.11 6.75 -20.61
N SER A 227 23.77 7.05 -19.50
CA SER A 227 23.18 6.89 -18.16
C SER A 227 21.91 7.73 -17.99
N ASP A 228 21.95 9.00 -18.38
CA ASP A 228 20.79 9.91 -18.32
C ASP A 228 19.67 9.47 -19.28
N ALA A 229 20.00 9.02 -20.49
CA ALA A 229 19.02 8.48 -21.44
C ALA A 229 18.31 7.24 -20.89
N LEU A 230 19.06 6.28 -20.33
CA LEU A 230 18.51 5.08 -19.69
C LEU A 230 17.64 5.43 -18.49
N ALA A 231 18.07 6.37 -17.65
CA ALA A 231 17.30 6.82 -16.49
C ALA A 231 15.96 7.46 -16.90
N LYS A 232 15.96 8.30 -17.94
CA LYS A 232 14.75 8.91 -18.49
C LYS A 232 13.79 7.88 -19.08
N GLU A 233 14.30 6.91 -19.83
CA GLU A 233 13.48 5.85 -20.40
C GLU A 233 12.89 4.94 -19.31
N TYR A 234 13.70 4.60 -18.31
CA TYR A 234 13.26 3.85 -17.14
C TYR A 234 12.16 4.57 -16.36
N ALA A 235 12.33 5.87 -16.10
CA ALA A 235 11.34 6.68 -15.40
C ALA A 235 10.01 6.74 -16.17
N ARG A 236 10.06 6.87 -17.51
CA ARG A 236 8.86 6.82 -18.37
C ARG A 236 8.16 5.47 -18.26
N TRP A 237 8.92 4.37 -18.30
CA TRP A 237 8.37 3.03 -18.14
C TRP A 237 7.74 2.83 -16.76
N GLN A 238 8.41 3.25 -15.68
CA GLN A 238 7.88 3.17 -14.32
C GLN A 238 6.59 3.99 -14.14
N GLN A 239 6.52 5.17 -14.76
CA GLN A 239 5.30 5.97 -14.75
C GLN A 239 4.17 5.25 -15.48
N HIS A 240 4.44 4.73 -16.68
CA HIS A 240 3.47 3.97 -17.46
C HIS A 240 2.98 2.72 -16.72
N ALA A 241 3.89 1.96 -16.10
CA ALA A 241 3.56 0.78 -15.31
C ALA A 241 2.66 1.10 -14.11
N ALA A 242 2.97 2.16 -13.36
CA ALA A 242 2.14 2.58 -12.23
C ALA A 242 0.78 3.11 -12.64
N VAL A 243 0.68 3.84 -13.76
CA VAL A 243 -0.62 4.28 -14.29
C VAL A 243 -1.43 3.07 -14.74
N LYS A 244 -0.83 2.09 -15.41
CA LYS A 244 -1.51 0.85 -15.81
C LYS A 244 -2.03 0.07 -14.58
N ASP A 245 -1.22 -0.03 -13.54
CA ASP A 245 -1.61 -0.69 -12.29
C ASP A 245 -2.74 0.09 -11.57
N ALA A 246 -2.67 1.41 -11.54
CA ALA A 246 -3.75 2.25 -10.99
C ALA A 246 -5.05 2.13 -11.80
N ILE A 247 -4.97 2.06 -13.14
CA ILE A 247 -6.15 1.78 -13.98
C ILE A 247 -6.79 0.45 -13.60
N ALA A 248 -5.99 -0.62 -13.44
CA ALA A 248 -6.51 -1.93 -13.06
C ALA A 248 -7.22 -1.91 -11.70
N GLU A 249 -6.65 -1.19 -10.72
CA GLU A 249 -7.27 -0.93 -9.42
C GLU A 249 -8.62 -0.21 -9.58
N LEU A 250 -8.65 0.88 -10.35
CA LEU A 250 -9.85 1.70 -10.55
C LEU A 250 -10.95 0.93 -11.28
N GLU A 251 -10.62 0.12 -12.29
CA GLU A 251 -11.61 -0.73 -12.97
C GLU A 251 -12.16 -1.82 -12.03
N ALA A 252 -11.32 -2.39 -11.14
CA ALA A 252 -11.77 -3.34 -10.15
C ALA A 252 -12.71 -2.70 -9.10
N LEU A 253 -12.36 -1.51 -8.61
CA LEU A 253 -13.20 -0.74 -7.69
C LEU A 253 -14.52 -0.31 -8.35
N LYS A 254 -14.47 0.11 -9.61
CA LYS A 254 -15.66 0.46 -10.39
C LYS A 254 -16.58 -0.75 -10.57
N ALA A 255 -16.04 -1.91 -10.93
CA ALA A 255 -16.81 -3.14 -11.06
C ALA A 255 -17.46 -3.56 -9.74
N GLU A 256 -16.73 -3.43 -8.62
CA GLU A 256 -17.26 -3.71 -7.28
C GLU A 256 -18.37 -2.71 -6.88
N ALA A 257 -18.14 -1.41 -7.10
CA ALA A 257 -19.14 -0.38 -6.83
C ALA A 257 -20.42 -0.57 -7.67
N THR A 258 -20.27 -0.89 -8.96
CA THR A 258 -21.40 -1.22 -9.84
C THR A 258 -22.16 -2.44 -9.32
N ALA A 259 -21.47 -3.53 -8.97
CA ALA A 259 -22.13 -4.74 -8.48
C ALA A 259 -22.89 -4.49 -7.15
N VAL A 260 -22.31 -3.70 -6.25
CA VAL A 260 -22.96 -3.31 -4.99
C VAL A 260 -24.19 -2.43 -5.26
N LEU A 261 -24.07 -1.46 -6.16
CA LEU A 261 -25.18 -0.57 -6.52
C LEU A 261 -26.31 -1.32 -7.23
N ASP A 262 -26.02 -2.20 -8.17
CA ASP A 262 -27.03 -3.00 -8.87
C ASP A 262 -27.80 -3.89 -7.88
N LYS A 263 -27.08 -4.53 -6.94
CA LYS A 263 -27.70 -5.29 -5.86
C LYS A 263 -28.55 -4.42 -4.94
N HIS A 264 -28.14 -3.17 -4.70
CA HIS A 264 -28.87 -2.22 -3.87
C HIS A 264 -30.16 -1.74 -4.54
N LEU A 265 -30.08 -1.37 -5.82
CA LEU A 265 -31.23 -0.90 -6.62
C LEU A 265 -32.25 -2.01 -6.90
N GLY A 266 -31.87 -3.28 -6.77
CA GLY A 266 -32.79 -4.41 -6.82
C GLY A 266 -33.68 -4.59 -5.57
N LYS A 267 -33.48 -3.79 -4.51
CA LYS A 267 -34.24 -3.87 -3.25
C LYS A 267 -35.30 -2.78 -3.16
N THR A 268 -36.31 -2.98 -2.30
CA THR A 268 -37.24 -1.88 -1.97
C THR A 268 -36.57 -0.85 -1.05
N ALA A 269 -37.06 0.40 -1.08
CA ALA A 269 -36.55 1.45 -0.20
C ALA A 269 -36.70 1.13 1.29
N GLU A 270 -37.69 0.32 1.68
CA GLU A 270 -37.89 -0.14 3.06
C GLU A 270 -36.87 -1.19 3.47
N GLN A 271 -36.59 -2.15 2.59
CA GLN A 271 -35.52 -3.14 2.80
C GLN A 271 -34.17 -2.47 2.93
N VAL A 272 -33.85 -1.53 2.02
CA VAL A 272 -32.62 -0.74 2.10
C VAL A 272 -32.48 -0.01 3.44
N ARG A 273 -33.52 0.73 3.85
CA ARG A 273 -33.49 1.50 5.10
C ARG A 273 -33.31 0.61 6.33
N SER A 274 -34.04 -0.50 6.39
CA SER A 274 -33.98 -1.43 7.54
C SER A 274 -32.63 -2.14 7.64
N GLU A 275 -32.05 -2.59 6.51
CA GLU A 275 -30.72 -3.20 6.49
C GLU A 275 -29.62 -2.21 6.89
N GLN A 276 -29.63 -1.00 6.34
CA GLN A 276 -28.64 0.03 6.68
C GLN A 276 -28.73 0.43 8.16
N ALA A 277 -29.93 0.60 8.69
CA ALA A 277 -30.14 0.90 10.10
C ALA A 277 -29.63 -0.24 11.01
N ALA A 278 -29.88 -1.50 10.63
CA ALA A 278 -29.40 -2.66 11.39
C ALA A 278 -27.86 -2.75 11.39
N VAL A 279 -27.21 -2.51 10.25
CA VAL A 279 -25.74 -2.51 10.14
C VAL A 279 -25.13 -1.37 10.96
N LEU A 280 -25.69 -0.16 10.88
CA LEU A 280 -25.22 0.98 11.67
C LEU A 280 -25.38 0.70 13.18
N ALA A 281 -26.53 0.20 13.62
CA ALA A 281 -26.77 -0.15 15.02
C ALA A 281 -25.79 -1.23 15.51
N ALA A 282 -25.48 -2.23 14.68
CA ALA A 282 -24.50 -3.25 15.01
C ALA A 282 -23.07 -2.68 15.14
N ALA A 283 -22.69 -1.76 14.26
CA ALA A 283 -21.38 -1.09 14.33
C ALA A 283 -21.25 -0.22 15.60
N ILE A 284 -22.28 0.57 15.93
CA ILE A 284 -22.32 1.37 17.16
C ILE A 284 -22.25 0.47 18.40
N LYS A 285 -23.07 -0.58 18.47
CA LYS A 285 -23.07 -1.54 19.58
C LYS A 285 -21.70 -2.20 19.76
N LYS A 286 -20.99 -2.50 18.68
CA LYS A 286 -19.63 -3.07 18.72
C LYS A 286 -18.64 -2.07 19.33
N ALA A 287 -18.70 -0.79 18.95
CA ALA A 287 -17.85 0.24 19.53
C ALA A 287 -18.18 0.46 21.01
N GLU A 288 -19.46 0.55 21.38
CA GLU A 288 -19.90 0.72 22.77
C GLU A 288 -19.53 -0.46 23.68
N ALA A 289 -19.46 -1.68 23.14
CA ALA A 289 -19.02 -2.86 23.88
C ALA A 289 -17.51 -2.84 24.18
N ALA A 290 -16.71 -2.17 23.34
CA ALA A 290 -15.26 -2.06 23.47
C ALA A 290 -14.83 -0.86 24.35
N LYS A 291 -15.50 -0.66 25.50
CA LYS A 291 -15.21 0.47 26.41
C LYS A 291 -13.75 0.46 26.85
N GLY A 292 -13.12 1.62 26.81
CA GLY A 292 -11.72 1.81 27.19
C GLY A 292 -10.72 1.58 26.05
N ALA A 293 -11.15 1.02 24.91
CA ALA A 293 -10.29 0.93 23.74
C ALA A 293 -10.23 2.30 23.00
N PRO A 294 -9.04 2.84 22.71
CA PRO A 294 -8.91 4.17 22.10
C PRO A 294 -9.65 4.32 20.75
N TRP A 295 -9.65 3.27 19.94
CA TRP A 295 -10.35 3.27 18.65
C TRP A 295 -11.87 3.36 18.77
N ALA A 296 -12.43 2.76 19.82
CA ALA A 296 -13.86 2.76 20.04
C ALA A 296 -14.32 4.15 20.49
N ALA A 297 -13.51 4.82 21.32
CA ALA A 297 -13.72 6.22 21.67
C ALA A 297 -13.62 7.13 20.43
N ALA A 298 -12.56 6.98 19.62
CA ALA A 298 -12.37 7.74 18.39
C ALA A 298 -13.53 7.52 17.38
N PHE A 299 -13.95 6.27 17.18
CA PHE A 299 -15.07 5.95 16.29
C PHE A 299 -16.37 6.63 16.74
N LEU A 300 -16.70 6.58 18.03
CA LEU A 300 -17.91 7.23 18.56
C LEU A 300 -17.81 8.76 18.51
N GLU A 301 -16.60 9.33 18.63
CA GLU A 301 -16.36 10.75 18.40
C GLU A 301 -16.56 11.14 16.93
N ASP A 302 -16.04 10.35 16.00
CA ASP A 302 -16.22 10.57 14.57
C ASP A 302 -17.68 10.49 14.15
N VAL A 303 -18.47 9.57 14.73
CA VAL A 303 -19.93 9.52 14.55
C VAL A 303 -20.59 10.84 14.99
N LYS A 304 -20.16 11.43 16.11
CA LYS A 304 -20.66 12.74 16.56
C LYS A 304 -20.22 13.86 15.62
N LYS A 305 -19.00 13.82 15.08
CA LYS A 305 -18.51 14.79 14.09
C LYS A 305 -19.32 14.74 12.80
N VAL A 306 -19.74 13.55 12.35
CA VAL A 306 -20.65 13.41 11.21
C VAL A 306 -22.02 14.03 11.51
N GLN A 307 -22.59 13.76 12.69
CA GLN A 307 -23.85 14.39 13.11
C GLN A 307 -23.76 15.92 13.19
N TRP A 308 -22.63 16.44 13.67
CA TRP A 308 -22.36 17.88 13.68
C TRP A 308 -22.26 18.45 12.26
N PHE A 309 -21.57 17.76 11.36
CA PHE A 309 -21.46 18.15 9.95
C PHE A 309 -22.85 18.23 9.29
N ASP A 310 -23.67 17.19 9.48
CA ASP A 310 -25.05 17.15 8.96
C ASP A 310 -25.88 18.32 9.50
N ALA A 311 -25.76 18.65 10.79
CA ALA A 311 -26.45 19.77 11.41
C ALA A 311 -25.99 21.13 10.82
N CYS A 312 -24.69 21.31 10.59
CA CYS A 312 -24.18 22.54 9.96
C CYS A 312 -24.64 22.70 8.51
N VAL A 313 -24.65 21.61 7.73
CA VAL A 313 -25.16 21.63 6.35
C VAL A 313 -26.66 21.92 6.32
N ALA A 314 -27.43 21.33 7.24
CA ALA A 314 -28.86 21.64 7.40
C ALA A 314 -29.13 23.11 7.78
N GLU A 315 -28.24 23.75 8.54
CA GLU A 315 -28.36 25.16 8.91
C GLU A 315 -28.15 26.10 7.70
N ASN A 316 -27.16 25.82 6.84
CA ASN A 316 -26.92 26.60 5.63
C ASN A 316 -26.39 25.75 4.46
N PRO A 317 -27.29 25.13 3.67
CA PRO A 317 -26.90 24.19 2.62
C PRO A 317 -26.15 24.85 1.46
N ALA A 318 -26.28 26.17 1.27
CA ALA A 318 -25.60 26.89 0.20
C ALA A 318 -24.11 27.12 0.47
N VAL A 319 -23.71 27.17 1.74
CA VAL A 319 -22.33 27.48 2.17
C VAL A 319 -21.63 26.23 2.73
N GLY A 320 -22.39 25.26 3.27
CA GLY A 320 -21.85 24.04 3.87
C GLY A 320 -21.38 24.24 5.32
N PRO A 321 -20.49 23.39 5.83
CA PRO A 321 -20.07 23.44 7.24
C PRO A 321 -19.34 24.75 7.56
N LYS A 322 -19.63 25.34 8.73
CA LYS A 322 -18.90 26.51 9.24
C LYS A 322 -17.50 26.09 9.65
N VAL A 323 -16.49 26.54 8.91
CA VAL A 323 -15.07 26.37 9.26
C VAL A 323 -14.60 27.68 9.91
N THR A 324 -14.23 27.64 11.19
CA THR A 324 -13.55 28.76 11.84
C THR A 324 -12.17 28.93 11.21
N ALA A 325 -11.92 30.09 10.61
CA ALA A 325 -10.66 30.46 9.96
C ALA A 325 -9.59 30.88 10.97
#